data_AF-A0AAN7ZRB6-F1
#
_entry.id   AF-A0AAN7ZRB6-F1
#
_cell.length_a   1.000
_cell.length_b   1.000
_cell.length_c   1.000
_cell.angle_alpha   90.00
_cell.angle_beta   90.00
_cell.angle_gamma   90.00
#
_symmetry.space_group_name_H-M   'P 1'
#
loop_
_entity.id
_entity.type
_entity.pdbx_description
1 polymer ?
#
loop_
_entity_poly.entity_id
_entity_poly.type
_entity_poly.pdbx_seq_one_letter_code
_entity_poly.pdbx_strand_id
1 'polypeptide(L)'
;MHLRCLQKNLVVTQEIVRDILSLLDPEGYHNKGPNYLWHTDSYDKLKPYGICINGCIDGYSRHIIWMRVGPTSSDPKVVAGYFVSAMRMVGGCPKTLRSDMGTENKIIEHIQRTFHTLFNTDRSEKPPYIYGKSTHNQRIEAWWSMLRKHCSQFWMNLFQSLKDDNDFEGGILDKLLMQFYYINRVILEWNAHKISKSRNSISPTERPTVLYEIPSWCGTVVSLVHVRTYIWNSHVDIYIRFVT
;
A
#
# COMPACT_ATOMS: atom_id res chain seq x y z
N MET A 1 4.24 -8.97 -18.54
CA MET A 1 5.10 -8.39 -19.59
C MET A 1 5.01 -9.24 -20.87
N HIS A 2 5.25 -10.55 -20.78
CA HIS A 2 5.02 -11.50 -21.90
C HIS A 2 3.65 -11.39 -22.59
N LEU A 3 2.54 -11.42 -21.84
CA LEU A 3 1.20 -11.21 -22.41
C LEU A 3 1.03 -9.85 -23.12
N ARG A 4 1.73 -8.80 -22.67
CA ARG A 4 1.71 -7.49 -23.33
C ARG A 4 2.53 -7.48 -24.62
N CYS A 5 3.60 -8.29 -24.70
CA CYS A 5 4.35 -8.49 -25.93
C CYS A 5 3.48 -9.21 -26.97
N LEU A 6 2.75 -10.25 -26.56
CA LEU A 6 1.80 -10.95 -27.44
C LEU A 6 0.67 -10.03 -27.92
N GLN A 7 0.11 -9.19 -27.04
CA GLN A 7 -0.90 -8.18 -27.42
C GLN A 7 -0.39 -7.13 -28.42
N LYS A 8 0.93 -6.97 -28.55
CA LYS A 8 1.59 -6.11 -29.54
C LYS A 8 2.10 -6.88 -30.76
N ASN A 9 1.61 -8.11 -30.98
CA ASN A 9 2.02 -9.01 -32.07
C ASN A 9 3.52 -9.34 -32.08
N LEU A 10 4.19 -9.31 -30.92
CA LEU A 10 5.58 -9.76 -30.81
C LEU A 10 5.62 -11.27 -30.55
N VAL A 11 6.39 -12.00 -31.35
CA VAL A 11 6.63 -13.45 -31.17
C VAL A 11 7.81 -13.64 -30.23
N VAL A 12 7.53 -13.79 -28.94
CA VAL A 12 8.55 -13.97 -27.90
C VAL A 12 8.13 -15.04 -26.89
N THR A 13 9.09 -15.85 -26.44
CA THR A 13 8.85 -16.82 -25.36
C THR A 13 8.90 -16.13 -23.99
N GLN A 14 8.38 -16.80 -22.96
CA GLN A 14 8.46 -16.28 -21.58
C GLN A 14 9.91 -16.15 -21.08
N GLU A 15 10.79 -17.05 -21.53
CA GLU A 15 12.22 -17.05 -21.20
C GLU A 15 12.92 -15.84 -21.80
N ILE A 16 12.76 -15.58 -23.10
CA ILE A 16 13.34 -14.39 -23.76
C ILE A 16 12.91 -13.10 -23.07
N VAL A 17 11.62 -13.00 -22.69
CA VAL A 17 11.12 -11.83 -21.95
C VAL A 17 11.76 -11.70 -20.56
N ARG A 18 12.05 -12.82 -19.89
CA ARG A 18 12.76 -12.82 -18.60
C ARG A 18 14.21 -12.43 -18.75
N ASP A 19 14.90 -12.97 -19.74
CA ASP A 19 16.32 -12.68 -20.00
C ASP A 19 16.50 -11.20 -20.32
N ILE A 20 15.65 -10.67 -21.22
CA ILE A 20 15.62 -9.23 -21.53
C ILE A 20 15.32 -8.40 -20.27
N LEU A 21 14.35 -8.82 -19.45
CA LEU A 21 14.05 -8.11 -18.20
C LEU A 21 15.22 -8.14 -17.21
N SER A 22 15.94 -9.26 -17.10
CA SER A 22 17.12 -9.37 -16.25
C SER A 22 18.33 -8.59 -16.77
N LEU A 23 18.41 -8.36 -18.07
CA LEU A 23 19.43 -7.49 -18.67
C LEU A 23 19.08 -6.01 -18.50
N LEU A 24 17.80 -5.65 -18.62
CA LEU A 24 17.32 -4.26 -18.51
C LEU A 24 17.17 -3.79 -17.06
N ASP A 25 16.83 -4.69 -16.15
CA ASP A 25 16.65 -4.46 -14.72
C ASP A 25 17.25 -5.64 -13.92
N PRO A 26 18.59 -5.73 -13.84
CA PRO A 26 19.29 -6.84 -13.20
C PRO A 26 19.03 -6.96 -11.70
N GLU A 27 18.63 -5.87 -11.03
CA GLU A 27 18.28 -5.90 -9.60
C GLU A 27 16.81 -6.28 -9.37
N GLY A 28 15.92 -5.96 -10.31
CA GLY A 28 14.50 -6.29 -10.23
C GLY A 28 13.77 -5.67 -9.02
N TYR A 29 12.56 -6.17 -8.74
CA TYR A 29 11.83 -5.75 -7.55
C TYR A 29 12.45 -6.36 -6.28
N HIS A 30 13.38 -5.64 -5.67
CA HIS A 30 14.05 -6.04 -4.43
C HIS A 30 13.82 -5.05 -3.28
N ASN A 31 13.42 -5.57 -2.12
CA ASN A 31 13.24 -4.83 -0.87
C ASN A 31 13.99 -5.56 0.24
N LYS A 32 14.83 -4.85 1.00
CA LYS A 32 15.80 -5.45 1.92
C LYS A 32 15.22 -5.92 3.27
N GLY A 33 13.97 -5.60 3.55
CA GLY A 33 13.28 -5.90 4.80
C GLY A 33 12.00 -5.08 4.92
N PRO A 34 11.24 -5.25 6.02
CA PRO A 34 10.03 -4.47 6.25
C PRO A 34 10.36 -2.98 6.40
N ASN A 35 9.41 -2.13 5.99
CA ASN A 35 9.52 -0.67 5.95
C ASN A 35 10.53 -0.11 4.94
N TYR A 36 11.17 -0.96 4.13
CA TYR A 36 12.08 -0.51 3.08
C TYR A 36 11.34 0.23 1.96
N LEU A 37 10.17 -0.26 1.57
CA LEU A 37 9.32 0.36 0.55
C LEU A 37 7.85 0.12 0.86
N TRP A 38 7.09 1.19 1.03
CA TRP A 38 5.63 1.13 1.15
C TRP A 38 4.97 1.46 -0.18
N HIS A 39 3.89 0.75 -0.53
CA HIS A 39 3.07 0.99 -1.72
C HIS A 39 1.71 1.51 -1.29
N THR A 40 1.38 2.75 -1.63
CA THR A 40 0.09 3.38 -1.32
C THR A 40 -0.71 3.59 -2.60
N ASP A 41 -2.02 3.35 -2.52
CA ASP A 41 -2.94 3.43 -3.66
C ASP A 41 -4.39 3.50 -3.17
N SER A 42 -5.29 3.96 -4.05
CA SER A 42 -6.73 4.07 -3.79
C SER A 42 -7.52 3.11 -4.68
N TYR A 43 -8.54 2.47 -4.10
CA TYR A 43 -9.45 1.56 -4.77
C TYR A 43 -10.83 2.21 -4.95
N ASP A 44 -11.11 2.58 -6.20
CA ASP A 44 -12.28 3.40 -6.57
C ASP A 44 -13.46 2.58 -7.13
N LYS A 45 -13.40 1.25 -7.16
CA LYS A 45 -14.49 0.44 -7.77
C LYS A 45 -15.82 0.51 -7.02
N LEU A 46 -15.81 0.97 -5.77
CA LEU A 46 -17.01 1.14 -4.94
C LEU A 46 -17.45 2.61 -4.84
N LYS A 47 -16.76 3.52 -5.54
CA LYS A 47 -17.07 4.95 -5.60
C LYS A 47 -18.51 5.26 -6.06
N PRO A 48 -19.15 4.49 -6.96
CA PRO A 48 -20.58 4.67 -7.29
C PRO A 48 -21.54 4.52 -6.11
N TYR A 49 -21.09 3.89 -5.01
CA TYR A 49 -21.81 3.72 -3.76
C TYR A 49 -21.33 4.69 -2.68
N GLY A 50 -20.55 5.72 -3.05
CA GLY A 50 -19.97 6.68 -2.11
C GLY A 50 -18.82 6.15 -1.26
N ILE A 51 -18.26 4.99 -1.63
CA ILE A 51 -17.25 4.27 -0.85
C ILE A 51 -15.92 4.26 -1.61
N CYS A 52 -14.91 4.89 -1.02
CA CYS A 52 -13.52 4.79 -1.48
C CYS A 52 -12.70 4.01 -0.44
N ILE A 53 -11.75 3.18 -0.89
CA ILE A 53 -10.80 2.52 0.02
C ILE A 53 -9.41 3.02 -0.31
N ASN A 54 -8.71 3.63 0.65
CA ASN A 54 -7.29 3.93 0.53
C ASN A 54 -6.48 2.89 1.30
N GLY A 55 -5.42 2.37 0.68
CA GLY A 55 -4.62 1.30 1.24
C GLY A 55 -3.13 1.58 1.16
N CYS A 56 -2.39 0.94 2.06
CA CYS A 56 -0.94 0.85 1.97
C CYS A 56 -0.45 -0.51 2.42
N ILE A 57 0.52 -1.05 1.68
CA ILE A 57 1.11 -2.35 1.92
C ILE A 57 2.63 -2.27 1.89
N ASP A 58 3.26 -3.01 2.79
CA ASP A 58 4.72 -3.16 2.82
C ASP A 58 5.22 -4.02 1.66
N GLY A 59 6.27 -3.54 0.99
CA GLY A 59 6.81 -4.14 -0.22
C GLY A 59 7.51 -5.48 -0.01
N TYR A 60 8.08 -5.69 1.18
CA TYR A 60 8.84 -6.89 1.53
C TYR A 60 7.91 -7.98 2.09
N SER A 61 7.25 -7.67 3.20
CA SER A 61 6.42 -8.58 3.99
C SER A 61 5.02 -8.80 3.42
N ARG A 62 4.54 -7.89 2.56
CA ARG A 62 3.13 -7.81 2.12
C ARG A 62 2.15 -7.54 3.27
N HIS A 63 2.64 -7.06 4.40
CA HIS A 63 1.82 -6.64 5.52
C HIS A 63 1.04 -5.38 5.14
N ILE A 64 -0.27 -5.40 5.37
CA ILE A 64 -1.11 -4.20 5.17
C ILE A 64 -0.83 -3.25 6.32
N ILE A 65 -0.26 -2.09 6.01
CA ILE A 65 0.03 -1.04 6.99
C ILE A 65 -1.27 -0.31 7.36
N TRP A 66 -2.10 0.01 6.36
CA TRP A 66 -3.45 0.52 6.57
C TRP A 66 -4.39 0.15 5.43
N MET A 67 -5.69 0.10 5.74
CA MET A 67 -6.78 0.04 4.79
C MET A 67 -7.95 0.84 5.36
N ARG A 68 -8.31 1.95 4.72
CA ARG A 68 -9.26 2.92 5.25
C ARG A 68 -10.38 3.18 4.25
N VAL A 69 -11.61 2.96 4.70
CA VAL A 69 -12.83 3.31 3.98
C VAL A 69 -13.15 4.78 4.27
N GLY A 70 -13.34 5.55 3.21
CA GLY A 70 -13.67 6.97 3.31
C GLY A 70 -14.60 7.43 2.18
N PRO A 71 -15.12 8.66 2.28
CA PRO A 71 -15.98 9.24 1.25
C PRO A 71 -15.20 9.71 0.01
N THR A 72 -13.89 9.90 0.14
CA THR A 72 -13.04 10.42 -0.92
C THR A 72 -11.70 9.70 -0.91
N SER A 73 -11.21 9.40 -2.10
CA SER A 73 -9.85 8.96 -2.39
C SER A 73 -8.99 10.08 -2.99
N SER A 74 -9.57 11.27 -3.24
CA SER A 74 -8.92 12.35 -3.97
C SER A 74 -8.53 13.55 -3.09
N ASP A 75 -8.95 13.58 -1.83
CA ASP A 75 -8.56 14.64 -0.88
C ASP A 75 -7.17 14.34 -0.30
N PRO A 76 -6.15 15.17 -0.59
CA PRO A 76 -4.81 14.96 -0.09
C PRO A 76 -4.71 14.96 1.45
N LYS A 77 -5.58 15.71 2.15
CA LYS A 77 -5.57 15.82 3.61
C LYS A 77 -6.01 14.51 4.26
N VAL A 78 -6.99 13.84 3.66
CA VAL A 78 -7.50 12.55 4.12
C VAL A 78 -6.42 11.47 3.98
N VAL A 79 -5.79 11.39 2.80
CA VAL A 79 -4.69 10.43 2.57
C VAL A 79 -3.50 10.71 3.49
N ALA A 80 -3.17 11.99 3.69
CA ALA A 80 -2.14 12.40 4.65
C ALA A 80 -2.46 12.00 6.09
N GLY A 81 -3.72 12.15 6.51
CA GLY A 81 -4.18 11.72 7.83
C GLY A 81 -4.00 10.22 8.05
N TYR A 82 -4.27 9.40 7.03
CA TYR A 82 -4.03 7.95 7.09
C TYR A 82 -2.54 7.63 7.22
N PHE A 83 -1.70 8.27 6.40
CA PHE A 83 -0.26 8.07 6.41
C PHE A 83 0.36 8.47 7.75
N VAL A 84 0.02 9.65 8.27
CA VAL A 84 0.46 10.12 9.60
C VAL A 84 0.04 9.16 10.70
N SER A 85 -1.21 8.70 10.68
CA SER A 85 -1.72 7.76 11.68
C SER A 85 -0.92 6.46 11.66
N ALA A 86 -0.61 5.96 10.46
CA ALA A 86 0.25 4.79 10.30
C ALA A 86 1.67 5.04 10.82
N MET A 87 2.27 6.17 10.50
CA MET A 87 3.61 6.51 10.99
C MET A 87 3.66 6.58 12.52
N ARG A 88 2.62 7.13 13.17
CA ARG A 88 2.51 7.14 14.63
C ARG A 88 2.42 5.73 15.21
N MET A 89 1.59 4.87 14.63
CA MET A 89 1.43 3.48 15.10
C MET A 89 2.73 2.67 14.93
N VAL A 90 3.43 2.86 13.81
CA VAL A 90 4.69 2.15 13.51
C VAL A 90 5.89 2.76 14.25
N GLY A 91 5.78 4.01 14.72
CA GLY A 91 6.86 4.74 15.40
C GLY A 91 7.90 5.37 14.45
N GLY A 92 7.54 5.61 13.20
CA GLY A 92 8.44 6.16 12.19
C GLY A 92 7.87 6.19 10.77
N CYS A 93 8.69 6.56 9.79
CA CYS A 93 8.32 6.53 8.37
C CYS A 93 9.13 5.46 7.59
N PRO A 94 8.60 4.96 6.45
CA PRO A 94 9.34 4.01 5.62
C PRO A 94 10.59 4.67 5.02
N LYS A 95 11.57 3.85 4.59
CA LYS A 95 12.72 4.35 3.82
C LYS A 95 12.28 4.95 2.48
N THR A 96 11.32 4.33 1.83
CA THR A 96 10.73 4.86 0.60
C THR A 96 9.22 4.66 0.62
N LEU A 97 8.50 5.69 0.21
CA LEU A 97 7.08 5.60 -0.11
C LEU A 97 6.90 5.66 -1.63
N ARG A 98 6.04 4.80 -2.18
CA ARG A 98 5.68 4.81 -3.60
C ARG A 98 4.18 4.95 -3.76
N SER A 99 3.79 5.88 -4.63
CA SER A 99 2.42 6.06 -5.10
C SER A 99 2.40 6.23 -6.62
N ASP A 100 1.19 6.32 -7.16
CA ASP A 100 0.99 6.87 -8.50
C ASP A 100 1.18 8.39 -8.54
N MET A 101 1.04 9.01 -9.72
CA MET A 101 1.17 10.45 -9.92
C MET A 101 -0.11 11.23 -9.58
N GLY A 102 -0.91 10.73 -8.63
CA GLY A 102 -2.14 11.38 -8.18
C GLY A 102 -1.89 12.66 -7.38
N THR A 103 -2.75 13.68 -7.55
CA THR A 103 -2.65 14.94 -6.80
C THR A 103 -2.97 14.76 -5.32
N GLU A 104 -3.73 13.73 -4.97
CA GLU A 104 -4.03 13.28 -3.61
C GLU A 104 -2.77 12.89 -2.83
N ASN A 105 -1.70 12.50 -3.53
CA ASN A 105 -0.48 12.01 -2.89
C ASN A 105 0.57 13.11 -2.63
N LYS A 106 0.29 14.36 -3.01
CA LYS A 106 1.25 15.48 -2.84
C LYS A 106 1.61 15.76 -1.38
N ILE A 107 0.63 15.67 -0.47
CA ILE A 107 0.89 15.94 0.95
C ILE A 107 1.74 14.83 1.57
N ILE A 108 1.44 13.56 1.28
CA ILE A 108 2.25 12.44 1.78
C ILE A 108 3.68 12.46 1.22
N GLU A 109 3.87 12.91 -0.03
CA GLU A 109 5.20 13.16 -0.58
C GLU A 109 5.94 14.20 0.26
N HIS A 110 5.32 15.34 0.52
CA HIS A 110 5.95 16.43 1.26
C HIS A 110 6.32 16.01 2.69
N ILE A 111 5.42 15.29 3.38
CA ILE A 111 5.67 14.71 4.71
C ILE A 111 6.85 13.74 4.65
N GLN A 112 6.83 12.78 3.72
CA GLN A 112 7.88 11.76 3.59
C GLN A 112 9.25 12.38 3.36
N ARG A 113 9.36 13.35 2.43
CA ARG A 113 10.62 14.04 2.15
C ARG A 113 11.12 14.84 3.35
N THR A 114 10.23 15.58 4.01
CA THR A 114 10.57 16.41 5.18
C THR A 114 11.09 15.56 6.34
N PHE A 115 10.46 14.42 6.62
CA PHE A 115 10.95 13.51 7.65
C PHE A 115 12.35 12.97 7.33
N HIS A 116 12.62 12.61 6.09
CA HIS A 116 13.96 12.17 5.68
C HIS A 116 15.03 13.26 5.87
N THR A 117 14.70 14.52 5.55
CA THR A 117 15.57 15.67 5.81
C THR A 117 15.82 15.87 7.31
N LEU A 118 14.76 15.85 8.12
CA LEU A 118 14.85 16.10 9.57
C LEU A 118 15.64 15.00 10.30
N PHE A 119 15.50 13.74 9.89
CA PHE A 119 16.17 12.60 10.53
C PHE A 119 17.46 12.18 9.81
N ASN A 120 17.94 13.00 8.86
CA ASN A 120 19.20 12.86 8.14
C ASN A 120 19.43 11.44 7.58
N THR A 121 18.41 10.88 6.91
CA THR A 121 18.45 9.53 6.34
C THR A 121 18.96 9.50 4.90
N ASP A 122 19.64 10.56 4.46
CA ASP A 122 20.07 10.88 3.09
C ASP A 122 21.06 9.89 2.44
N ARG A 123 21.28 8.74 3.08
CA ARG A 123 22.14 7.63 2.63
C ARG A 123 21.36 6.42 2.12
N SER A 124 20.06 6.55 1.82
CA SER A 124 19.28 5.44 1.27
C SER A 124 19.52 5.27 -0.23
N GLU A 125 19.64 4.02 -0.69
CA GLU A 125 19.81 3.66 -2.11
C GLU A 125 18.63 4.11 -2.98
N LYS A 126 17.44 4.19 -2.39
CA LYS A 126 16.23 4.69 -3.03
C LYS A 126 15.92 6.09 -2.49
N PRO A 127 15.32 6.98 -3.32
CA PRO A 127 14.86 8.27 -2.83
C PRO A 127 13.75 8.08 -1.78
N PRO A 128 13.50 9.07 -0.91
CA PRO A 128 12.43 9.02 0.09
C PRO A 128 11.04 8.77 -0.51
N TYR A 129 10.83 9.23 -1.74
CA TYR A 129 9.57 9.12 -2.46
C TYR A 129 9.80 8.71 -3.92
N ILE A 130 8.98 7.78 -4.42
CA ILE A 130 9.00 7.34 -5.81
C ILE A 130 7.62 7.53 -6.43
N TYR A 131 7.57 8.30 -7.52
CA TYR A 131 6.44 8.27 -8.44
C TYR A 131 6.55 7.06 -9.36
N GLY A 132 5.60 6.14 -9.27
CA GLY A 132 5.50 4.99 -10.16
C GLY A 132 4.31 5.14 -11.12
N LYS A 133 4.41 4.62 -12.34
CA LYS A 133 3.18 4.22 -13.05
C LYS A 133 2.48 3.16 -12.19
N SER A 134 1.13 3.11 -12.20
CA SER A 134 0.35 2.16 -11.39
C SER A 134 0.87 0.71 -11.51
N THR A 135 1.38 0.33 -12.68
CA THR A 135 2.02 -0.96 -12.97
C THR A 135 3.26 -1.30 -12.12
N HIS A 136 3.85 -0.32 -11.44
CA HIS A 136 4.99 -0.49 -10.53
C HIS A 136 4.58 -0.50 -9.04
N ASN A 137 3.30 -0.21 -8.73
CA ASN A 137 2.65 -0.43 -7.43
C ASN A 137 2.22 -1.88 -7.26
N GLN A 138 3.10 -2.80 -7.65
CA GLN A 138 2.76 -4.20 -7.91
C GLN A 138 2.13 -4.91 -6.72
N ARG A 139 2.55 -4.58 -5.49
CA ARG A 139 2.04 -5.24 -4.27
C ARG A 139 0.60 -4.87 -3.98
N ILE A 140 0.30 -3.58 -4.00
CA ILE A 140 -1.04 -3.10 -3.69
C ILE A 140 -2.01 -3.38 -4.84
N GLU A 141 -1.58 -3.25 -6.10
CA GLU A 141 -2.41 -3.67 -7.25
C GLU A 141 -2.70 -5.18 -7.24
N ALA A 142 -1.71 -6.02 -6.88
CA ALA A 142 -1.94 -7.46 -6.72
C ALA A 142 -2.96 -7.74 -5.61
N TRP A 143 -2.88 -6.99 -4.51
CA TRP A 143 -3.84 -7.09 -3.42
C TRP A 143 -5.25 -6.66 -3.85
N TRP A 144 -5.39 -5.54 -4.57
CA TRP A 144 -6.67 -5.11 -5.15
C TRP A 144 -7.26 -6.15 -6.10
N SER A 145 -6.43 -6.82 -6.90
CA SER A 145 -6.87 -7.90 -7.78
C SER A 145 -7.44 -9.08 -6.98
N MET A 146 -6.82 -9.44 -5.86
CA MET A 146 -7.30 -10.48 -4.94
C MET A 146 -8.63 -10.06 -4.30
N LEU A 147 -8.70 -8.84 -3.75
CA LEU A 147 -9.93 -8.27 -3.18
C LEU A 147 -11.08 -8.32 -4.20
N ARG A 148 -10.81 -7.92 -5.46
CA ARG A 148 -11.79 -7.94 -6.54
C ARG A 148 -12.31 -9.34 -6.84
N LYS A 149 -11.42 -10.31 -6.95
CA LYS A 149 -11.75 -11.70 -7.30
C LYS A 149 -12.57 -12.40 -6.23
N HIS A 150 -12.22 -12.17 -4.97
CA HIS A 150 -12.82 -12.95 -3.88
C HIS A 150 -14.04 -12.27 -3.27
N CYS A 151 -14.11 -10.93 -3.27
CA CYS A 151 -15.05 -10.25 -2.40
C CYS A 151 -15.75 -9.04 -3.01
N SER A 152 -15.09 -8.22 -3.83
CA SER A 152 -15.70 -6.94 -4.24
C SER A 152 -16.97 -7.11 -5.07
N GLN A 153 -17.13 -8.22 -5.81
CA GLN A 153 -18.36 -8.45 -6.58
C GLN A 153 -19.58 -8.68 -5.68
N PHE A 154 -19.41 -9.42 -4.58
CA PHE A 154 -20.47 -9.60 -3.58
C PHE A 154 -20.92 -8.25 -3.02
N TRP A 155 -19.97 -7.40 -2.61
CA TRP A 155 -20.28 -6.08 -2.06
C TRP A 155 -20.93 -5.14 -3.07
N MET A 156 -20.46 -5.14 -4.32
CA MET A 156 -21.11 -4.37 -5.38
C MET A 156 -22.57 -4.80 -5.56
N ASN A 157 -22.84 -6.10 -5.58
CA ASN A 157 -24.20 -6.61 -5.71
C ASN A 157 -25.05 -6.24 -4.49
N LEU A 158 -24.51 -6.40 -3.28
CA LEU A 158 -25.20 -6.05 -2.03
C LEU A 158 -25.56 -4.56 -1.97
N PHE A 159 -24.60 -3.67 -2.24
CA PHE A 159 -24.85 -2.23 -2.24
C PHE A 159 -25.78 -1.81 -3.37
N GLN A 160 -25.75 -2.50 -4.51
CA GLN A 160 -26.73 -2.28 -5.57
C GLN A 160 -28.14 -2.63 -5.09
N SER A 161 -28.34 -3.82 -4.51
CA SER A 161 -29.65 -4.23 -3.98
C SER A 161 -30.16 -3.28 -2.91
N LEU A 162 -29.34 -2.92 -1.91
CA LEU A 162 -29.75 -1.99 -0.86
C LEU A 162 -30.08 -0.59 -1.41
N LYS A 163 -29.38 -0.16 -2.47
CA LYS A 163 -29.68 1.11 -3.14
C LYS A 163 -31.00 1.04 -3.91
N ASP A 164 -31.27 -0.07 -4.57
CA ASP A 164 -32.52 -0.29 -5.30
C ASP A 164 -33.72 -0.37 -4.34
N ASP A 165 -33.53 -0.89 -3.12
CA ASP A 165 -34.53 -0.97 -2.05
C ASP A 165 -34.70 0.33 -1.23
N ASN A 166 -33.90 1.37 -1.49
CA ASN A 166 -33.79 2.63 -0.72
C ASN A 166 -33.30 2.47 0.73
N ASP A 167 -32.64 1.37 1.06
CA ASP A 167 -32.04 1.11 2.37
C ASP A 167 -30.57 1.56 2.47
N PHE A 168 -30.02 2.16 1.41
CA PHE A 168 -28.62 2.59 1.33
C PHE A 168 -28.46 4.02 0.82
N GLU A 169 -27.95 4.88 1.69
CA GLU A 169 -27.65 6.27 1.36
C GLU A 169 -26.17 6.47 0.99
N GLY A 170 -25.32 5.47 1.22
CA GLY A 170 -23.88 5.61 1.07
C GLY A 170 -23.31 6.62 2.07
N GLY A 171 -23.91 6.70 3.26
CA GLY A 171 -23.64 7.67 4.30
C GLY A 171 -22.43 7.29 5.17
N ILE A 172 -22.31 7.92 6.34
CA ILE A 172 -21.22 7.60 7.29
C ILE A 172 -21.40 6.19 7.86
N LEU A 173 -22.64 5.81 8.19
CA LEU A 173 -22.95 4.50 8.78
C LEU A 173 -22.50 3.35 7.86
N ASP A 174 -22.81 3.42 6.57
CA ASP A 174 -22.41 2.42 5.58
C ASP A 174 -20.89 2.24 5.51
N LYS A 175 -20.16 3.35 5.54
CA LYS A 175 -18.68 3.34 5.53
C LYS A 175 -18.12 2.74 6.81
N LEU A 176 -18.71 3.06 7.97
CA LEU A 176 -18.30 2.49 9.25
C LEU A 176 -18.57 0.99 9.29
N LEU A 177 -19.75 0.54 8.86
CA LEU A 177 -20.08 -0.88 8.75
C LEU A 177 -19.08 -1.59 7.84
N MET A 178 -18.80 -1.03 6.66
CA MET A 178 -17.82 -1.61 5.75
C MET A 178 -16.41 -1.64 6.34
N GLN A 179 -15.97 -0.57 7.02
CA GLN A 179 -14.67 -0.53 7.68
C GLN A 179 -14.56 -1.61 8.76
N PHE A 180 -15.49 -1.62 9.70
CA PHE A 180 -15.42 -2.45 10.90
C PHE A 180 -15.76 -3.91 10.64
N TYR A 181 -16.86 -4.17 9.95
CA TYR A 181 -17.32 -5.54 9.74
C TYR A 181 -16.49 -6.26 8.68
N TYR A 182 -16.12 -5.57 7.61
CA TYR A 182 -15.53 -6.22 6.45
C TYR A 182 -14.03 -5.95 6.31
N ILE A 183 -13.63 -4.70 6.11
CA ILE A 183 -12.24 -4.37 5.78
C ILE A 183 -11.27 -4.80 6.89
N ASN A 184 -11.59 -4.53 8.15
CA ASN A 184 -10.75 -4.96 9.26
C ASN A 184 -10.56 -6.48 9.32
N ARG A 185 -11.61 -7.27 9.05
CA ARG A 185 -11.51 -8.74 9.00
C ARG A 185 -10.60 -9.21 7.87
N VAL A 186 -10.78 -8.65 6.67
CA VAL A 186 -9.93 -8.99 5.51
C VAL A 186 -8.46 -8.66 5.78
N ILE A 187 -8.18 -7.53 6.46
CA ILE A 187 -6.80 -7.18 6.86
C ILE A 187 -6.23 -8.22 7.82
N LEU A 188 -6.98 -8.61 8.85
CA LEU A 188 -6.51 -9.59 9.83
C LEU A 188 -6.23 -10.95 9.19
N GLU A 189 -7.17 -11.44 8.37
CA GLU A 189 -7.02 -12.69 7.62
C GLU A 189 -5.83 -12.62 6.66
N TRP A 190 -5.65 -11.49 5.96
CA TRP A 190 -4.50 -11.28 5.10
C TRP A 190 -3.20 -11.22 5.89
N ASN A 191 -3.11 -10.46 6.98
CA ASN A 191 -1.84 -10.35 7.69
C ASN A 191 -1.44 -11.69 8.37
N ALA A 192 -2.40 -12.56 8.66
CA ALA A 192 -2.20 -13.89 9.25
C ALA A 192 -1.98 -15.03 8.22
N HIS A 193 -2.32 -14.85 6.94
CA HIS A 193 -2.21 -15.95 5.96
C HIS A 193 -0.75 -16.34 5.71
N LYS A 194 -0.51 -17.63 5.43
CA LYS A 194 0.83 -18.10 5.06
C LYS A 194 1.08 -17.87 3.57
N ILE A 195 2.14 -17.12 3.23
CA ILE A 195 2.53 -16.92 1.83
C ILE A 195 3.13 -18.22 1.29
N SER A 196 2.49 -18.81 0.28
CA SER A 196 2.98 -20.01 -0.40
C SER A 196 4.22 -19.74 -1.25
N LYS A 197 5.13 -20.73 -1.30
CA LYS A 197 6.26 -20.74 -2.24
C LYS A 197 5.75 -20.82 -3.67
N SER A 198 6.26 -19.95 -4.54
CA SER A 198 6.07 -20.07 -5.98
C SER A 198 7.44 -20.20 -6.66
N ARG A 199 7.50 -20.96 -7.76
CA ARG A 199 8.74 -21.28 -8.49
C ARG A 199 9.59 -20.06 -8.88
N ASN A 200 8.98 -18.87 -8.98
CA ASN A 200 9.63 -17.63 -9.40
C ASN A 200 9.50 -16.51 -8.37
N SER A 201 9.18 -16.82 -7.10
CA SER A 201 9.01 -15.79 -6.07
C SER A 201 10.36 -15.37 -5.49
N ILE A 202 10.75 -14.12 -5.78
CA ILE A 202 11.84 -13.40 -5.08
C ILE A 202 11.38 -12.95 -3.67
N SER A 203 10.08 -13.04 -3.39
CA SER A 203 9.51 -12.59 -2.10
C SER A 203 9.72 -13.64 -1.01
N PRO A 204 9.91 -13.19 0.26
CA PRO A 204 9.99 -14.10 1.39
C PRO A 204 8.71 -14.91 1.55
N THR A 205 8.85 -16.10 2.12
CA THR A 205 7.75 -17.04 2.36
C THR A 205 7.53 -17.18 3.85
N GLU A 206 6.56 -16.46 4.39
CA GLU A 206 6.05 -16.63 5.75
C GLU A 206 4.70 -15.90 5.87
N ARG A 207 4.15 -15.77 7.07
CA ARG A 207 3.02 -14.87 7.32
C ARG A 207 3.45 -13.40 7.22
N PRO A 208 2.66 -12.51 6.58
CA PRO A 208 2.98 -11.09 6.52
C PRO A 208 3.28 -10.46 7.87
N THR A 209 2.51 -10.78 8.91
CA THR A 209 2.77 -10.33 10.29
C THR A 209 4.14 -10.77 10.80
N VAL A 210 4.51 -12.05 10.62
CA VAL A 210 5.82 -12.56 11.08
C VAL A 210 6.97 -11.84 10.36
N LEU A 211 6.85 -11.68 9.04
CA LEU A 211 7.83 -10.99 8.22
C LEU A 211 7.98 -9.50 8.56
N TYR A 212 6.92 -8.88 9.07
CA TYR A 212 6.89 -7.46 9.39
C TYR A 212 7.34 -7.16 10.82
N GLU A 213 6.80 -7.90 11.79
CA GLU A 213 7.01 -7.66 13.22
C GLU A 213 8.29 -8.31 13.75
N ILE A 214 8.67 -9.48 13.22
CA ILE A 214 9.82 -10.25 13.68
C ILE A 214 10.76 -10.61 12.51
N PRO A 215 11.25 -9.61 11.74
CA PRO A 215 12.04 -9.87 10.54
C PRO A 215 13.36 -10.60 10.81
N SER A 216 13.87 -10.55 12.05
CA SER A 216 15.09 -11.24 12.48
C SER A 216 14.97 -12.76 12.38
N TRP A 217 13.78 -13.32 12.57
CA TRP A 217 13.52 -14.76 12.39
C TRP A 217 13.63 -15.20 10.92
N CYS A 218 13.49 -14.26 9.99
CA CYS A 218 13.64 -14.47 8.56
C CYS A 218 15.00 -13.99 8.03
N GLY A 219 15.94 -13.67 8.93
CA GLY A 219 17.29 -13.20 8.56
C GLY A 219 17.34 -11.80 7.99
N THR A 220 16.35 -10.94 8.29
CA THR A 220 16.28 -9.55 7.81
C THR A 220 16.14 -8.55 8.95
N VAL A 221 16.31 -7.27 8.63
CA VAL A 221 16.24 -6.18 9.61
C VAL A 221 15.19 -5.14 9.23
N VAL A 222 14.64 -4.46 10.24
CA VAL A 222 13.68 -3.38 10.06
C VAL A 222 14.37 -2.20 9.37
N SER A 223 13.79 -1.76 8.25
CA SER A 223 14.27 -0.62 7.47
C SER A 223 13.44 0.63 7.76
N LEU A 224 13.15 0.94 9.02
CA LEU A 224 12.32 2.09 9.41
C LEU A 224 13.19 3.31 9.72
N VAL A 225 12.71 4.50 9.34
CA VAL A 225 13.24 5.77 9.84
C VAL A 225 12.54 6.07 11.16
N HIS A 226 13.21 5.77 12.27
CA HIS A 226 12.63 5.92 13.60
C HIS A 226 12.44 7.39 13.98
N VAL A 227 11.27 7.71 14.52
CA VAL A 227 10.93 9.03 15.06
C VAL A 227 10.73 8.88 16.56
N ARG A 228 11.60 9.54 17.35
CA ARG A 228 11.57 9.41 18.81
C ARG A 228 10.24 9.90 19.39
N THR A 229 9.71 9.20 20.38
CA THR A 229 8.37 9.43 20.95
C THR A 229 8.12 10.87 21.38
N TYR A 230 9.10 11.57 21.97
CA TYR A 230 8.95 12.97 22.40
C TYR A 230 8.88 13.98 21.24
N ILE A 231 9.35 13.61 20.04
CA ILE A 231 9.34 14.48 18.85
C ILE A 231 7.92 14.54 18.27
N TRP A 232 7.15 13.45 18.39
CA TRP A 232 5.73 13.40 18.01
C TRP A 232 4.94 14.51 18.70
N ASN A 233 5.04 14.58 20.03
CA ASN A 233 4.21 15.46 20.87
C ASN A 233 4.60 16.95 20.84
N SER A 234 5.73 17.33 20.25
CA SER A 234 6.29 18.69 20.37
C SER A 234 6.43 19.43 19.05
N HIS A 235 6.84 18.75 17.98
CA HIS A 235 7.17 19.40 16.70
C HIS A 235 6.39 18.79 15.54
N VAL A 236 6.27 17.46 15.53
CA VAL A 236 5.62 16.74 14.44
C VAL A 236 4.10 16.96 14.46
N ASP A 237 3.46 16.99 15.63
CA ASP A 237 2.03 17.26 15.72
C ASP A 237 1.65 18.68 15.24
N ILE A 238 2.51 19.67 15.51
CA ILE A 238 2.33 21.05 15.02
C ILE A 238 2.47 21.08 13.51
N TYR A 239 3.54 20.47 12.97
CA TYR A 239 3.79 20.40 11.53
C TYR A 239 2.65 19.68 10.80
N ILE A 240 2.19 18.54 11.31
CA ILE A 240 1.09 17.78 10.72
C ILE A 240 -0.17 18.63 10.69
N ARG A 241 -0.56 19.27 11.81
CA ARG A 241 -1.74 20.17 11.86
C ARG A 241 -1.66 21.34 10.89
N PHE A 242 -0.45 21.79 10.53
CA PHE A 242 -0.25 22.87 9.57
C PHE A 242 -0.37 22.38 8.11
N VAL A 243 0.06 21.15 7.85
CA VAL A 243 0.17 20.59 6.49
C VAL A 243 -1.07 19.78 6.08
N THR A 244 -1.82 19.22 7.03
CA THR A 244 -3.10 18.50 6.81
C THR A 244 -4.28 19.37 7.19
#